data_AF-A0A9W9SGG7-F1
#
_entry.id   AF-A0A9W9SGG7-F1
#
_cell.length_a   1.000
_cell.length_b   1.000
_cell.length_c   1.000
_cell.angle_alpha   90.00
_cell.angle_beta   90.00
_cell.angle_gamma   90.00
#
_symmetry.space_group_name_H-M   'P 1'
#
loop_
_entity.id
_entity.type
_entity.pdbx_description
1 polymer ?
#
loop_
_entity_poly.entity_id
_entity_poly.type
_entity_poly.pdbx_seq_one_letter_code
_entity_poly.pdbx_strand_id
1 'polypeptide(L)'
;MRICLDRILLLLFLALTPANAVGLSCIKVASALVGRPSHLFNLFQTEICERGCQPTVPHWDLWTRNNSFVPAVRSMMKRMNVPHKEEALLKMGDDVATIIKDQCGPMLGGRHICSDPVTLADFGNCFKRYFFKASIKHIPILLPMASDAACKEQYQYLQGDELWDVTIPNNMREYASVCNQLESKSMPRQEEIQKEKVLEEEVKHEEL
;
A
#
# COMPACT_ATOMS: atom_id res chain seq x y z
N MET A 1 59.57 16.17 1.89
CA MET A 1 58.21 16.75 2.06
C MET A 1 57.25 16.49 0.90
N ARG A 2 57.70 16.23 -0.35
CA ARG A 2 56.80 15.90 -1.49
C ARG A 2 56.05 14.56 -1.35
N ILE A 3 56.74 13.51 -0.88
CA ILE A 3 56.20 12.14 -0.78
C ILE A 3 55.04 12.01 0.23
N CYS A 4 54.98 12.89 1.24
CA CYS A 4 53.89 12.90 2.22
C CYS A 4 52.61 13.53 1.64
N LEU A 5 52.77 14.52 0.76
CA LEU A 5 51.65 15.22 0.13
C LEU A 5 50.91 14.30 -0.86
N ASP A 6 51.64 13.50 -1.64
CA ASP A 6 51.06 12.55 -2.59
C ASP A 6 50.29 11.42 -1.89
N ARG A 7 50.77 10.95 -0.73
CA ARG A 7 50.06 9.93 0.07
C ARG A 7 48.81 10.46 0.75
N ILE A 8 48.84 11.71 1.20
CA ILE A 8 47.66 12.39 1.77
C ILE A 8 46.61 12.66 0.68
N LEU A 9 47.03 13.04 -0.53
CA LEU A 9 46.15 13.27 -1.67
C LEU A 9 45.45 11.96 -2.10
N LEU A 10 46.18 10.84 -2.17
CA LEU A 10 45.62 9.52 -2.46
C LEU A 10 44.62 9.03 -1.40
N LEU A 11 44.85 9.33 -0.11
CA LEU A 11 43.92 9.00 0.98
C LEU A 11 42.64 9.86 0.93
N LEU A 12 42.71 11.12 0.47
CA LEU A 12 41.55 11.98 0.24
C LEU A 12 40.69 11.51 -0.95
N PHE A 13 41.30 10.94 -2.00
CA PHE A 13 40.55 10.34 -3.13
C PHE A 13 39.88 9.01 -2.78
N LEU A 14 40.43 8.22 -1.86
CA LEU A 14 39.82 6.97 -1.37
C LEU A 14 38.66 7.22 -0.37
N ALA A 15 38.59 8.41 0.23
CA ALA A 15 37.49 8.82 1.11
C ALA A 15 36.28 9.41 0.36
N LEU A 16 36.44 9.71 -0.94
CA LEU A 16 35.32 9.91 -1.87
C LEU A 16 34.77 8.56 -2.29
N THR A 17 34.35 7.75 -1.32
CA THR A 17 33.29 6.78 -1.63
C THR A 17 32.11 7.62 -2.14
N PRO A 18 31.43 7.21 -3.23
CA PRO A 18 30.16 7.82 -3.54
C PRO A 18 29.31 7.54 -2.30
N ALA A 19 29.12 8.56 -1.46
CA ALA A 19 28.03 8.55 -0.51
C ALA A 19 26.83 8.06 -1.31
N ASN A 20 26.14 7.04 -0.80
CA ASN A 20 24.88 6.53 -1.34
C ASN A 20 23.89 7.70 -1.35
N ALA A 21 24.05 8.61 -2.29
CA ALA A 21 23.23 9.77 -2.46
C ALA A 21 21.91 9.17 -2.89
N VAL A 22 20.91 9.31 -2.03
CA VAL A 22 19.51 9.29 -2.45
C VAL A 22 19.44 10.28 -3.60
N GLY A 23 19.53 9.76 -4.82
CA GLY A 23 19.79 10.59 -5.97
C GLY A 23 18.58 11.47 -6.26
N LEU A 24 18.78 12.48 -7.11
CA LEU A 24 17.71 13.39 -7.53
C LEU A 24 16.47 12.61 -8.03
N SER A 25 16.62 11.39 -8.52
CA SER A 25 15.52 10.53 -8.96
C SER A 25 14.59 10.14 -7.81
N CYS A 26 15.09 9.84 -6.61
CA CYS A 26 14.25 9.46 -5.47
C CYS A 26 13.42 10.64 -4.95
N ILE A 27 13.98 11.86 -5.02
CA ILE A 27 13.24 13.09 -4.73
C ILE A 27 12.10 13.27 -5.75
N LYS A 28 12.38 13.04 -7.04
CA LYS A 28 11.35 13.10 -8.09
C LYS A 28 10.25 12.06 -7.91
N VAL A 29 10.56 10.85 -7.46
CA VAL A 29 9.56 9.83 -7.09
C VAL A 29 8.63 10.37 -5.99
N ALA A 30 9.20 10.91 -4.90
CA ALA A 30 8.41 11.48 -3.81
C ALA A 30 7.51 12.62 -4.29
N SER A 31 8.04 13.54 -5.10
CA SER A 31 7.25 14.64 -5.68
C SER A 31 6.12 14.15 -6.60
N ALA A 32 6.39 13.15 -7.44
CA ALA A 32 5.38 12.57 -8.33
C ALA A 32 4.24 11.94 -7.53
N LEU A 33 4.54 11.24 -6.44
CA LEU A 33 3.53 10.61 -5.58
C LEU A 33 2.67 11.65 -4.85
N VAL A 34 3.25 12.76 -4.39
CA VAL A 34 2.53 13.83 -3.67
C VAL A 34 1.55 14.60 -4.58
N GLY A 35 1.80 14.66 -5.90
CA GLY A 35 0.91 15.35 -6.85
C GLY A 35 -0.33 14.55 -7.29
N ARG A 36 -0.37 13.24 -7.01
CA ARG A 36 -1.40 12.31 -7.51
C ARG A 36 -2.60 12.01 -6.61
N PRO A 37 -2.66 12.37 -5.30
CA PRO A 37 -3.79 11.99 -4.45
C PRO A 37 -5.15 12.52 -4.93
N SER A 38 -5.20 13.67 -5.62
CA SER A 38 -6.46 14.19 -6.19
C SER A 38 -6.92 13.41 -7.42
N HIS A 39 -5.98 12.99 -8.29
CA HIS A 39 -6.30 12.12 -9.41
C HIS A 39 -6.83 10.76 -8.90
N LEU A 40 -6.13 10.14 -7.95
CA LEU A 40 -6.56 8.86 -7.38
C LEU A 40 -7.93 8.96 -6.71
N PHE A 41 -8.22 10.08 -6.03
CA PHE A 41 -9.53 10.35 -5.47
C PHE A 41 -10.61 10.41 -6.54
N ASN A 42 -10.37 11.12 -7.65
CA ASN A 42 -11.31 11.20 -8.76
C ASN A 42 -11.58 9.82 -9.38
N LEU A 43 -10.53 9.02 -9.60
CA LEU A 43 -10.70 7.64 -10.07
C LEU A 43 -11.52 6.79 -9.10
N PHE A 44 -11.28 6.92 -7.79
CA PHE A 44 -12.08 6.20 -6.80
C PHE A 44 -13.54 6.62 -6.87
N GLN A 45 -13.82 7.91 -7.02
CA GLN A 45 -15.18 8.39 -7.16
C GLN A 45 -15.86 7.83 -8.42
N THR A 46 -15.23 7.95 -9.58
CA THR A 46 -15.84 7.59 -10.87
C THR A 46 -15.88 6.08 -11.12
N GLU A 47 -14.83 5.36 -10.74
CA GLU A 47 -14.70 3.93 -11.02
C GLU A 47 -15.24 3.03 -9.91
N ILE A 48 -15.56 3.58 -8.73
CA ILE A 48 -16.12 2.81 -7.60
C ILE A 48 -17.45 3.39 -7.15
N CYS A 49 -17.46 4.62 -6.63
CA CYS A 49 -18.67 5.18 -6.00
C CYS A 49 -19.82 5.37 -7.02
N GLU A 50 -19.54 5.98 -8.17
CA GLU A 50 -20.56 6.25 -9.21
C GLU A 50 -21.06 4.97 -9.88
N ARG A 51 -20.35 3.85 -9.73
CA ARG A 51 -20.78 2.52 -10.17
C ARG A 51 -21.72 1.81 -9.19
N GLY A 52 -22.11 2.48 -8.10
CA GLY A 52 -23.01 1.93 -7.08
C GLY A 52 -22.34 0.98 -6.10
N CYS A 53 -21.00 0.97 -6.06
CA CYS A 53 -20.27 0.23 -5.04
C CYS A 53 -20.42 0.92 -3.67
N GLN A 54 -20.48 0.12 -2.60
CA GLN A 54 -20.52 0.60 -1.22
C GLN A 54 -19.29 0.11 -0.43
N PRO A 55 -18.10 0.69 -0.65
CA PRO A 55 -16.88 0.26 0.02
C PRO A 55 -16.95 0.44 1.53
N THR A 56 -16.60 -0.61 2.28
CA THR A 56 -16.36 -0.52 3.72
C THR A 56 -14.90 -0.78 4.03
N VAL A 57 -14.47 -0.42 5.23
CA VAL A 57 -13.09 -0.61 5.70
C VAL A 57 -12.64 -2.08 5.65
N PRO A 58 -13.47 -3.07 6.02
CA PRO A 58 -13.14 -4.49 5.87
C PRO A 58 -12.87 -4.96 4.43
N HIS A 59 -13.33 -4.24 3.39
CA HIS A 59 -13.10 -4.65 2.01
C HIS A 59 -11.61 -4.73 1.64
N TRP A 60 -10.74 -4.06 2.41
CA TRP A 60 -9.29 -4.29 2.32
C TRP A 60 -8.93 -5.77 2.51
N ASP A 61 -9.39 -6.37 3.60
CA ASP A 61 -9.06 -7.77 3.93
C ASP A 61 -9.83 -8.75 3.04
N LEU A 62 -11.07 -8.41 2.70
CA LEU A 62 -11.96 -9.29 1.92
C LEU A 62 -11.55 -9.37 0.45
N TRP A 63 -10.99 -8.31 -0.13
CA TRP A 63 -10.70 -8.28 -1.56
C TRP A 63 -9.43 -7.52 -1.92
N THR A 64 -9.30 -6.25 -1.50
CA THR A 64 -8.27 -5.33 -2.05
C THR A 64 -6.85 -5.82 -1.83
N ARG A 65 -6.54 -6.36 -0.64
CA ARG A 65 -5.21 -6.84 -0.31
C ARG A 65 -4.73 -7.91 -1.30
N ASN A 66 -5.53 -8.95 -1.50
CA ASN A 66 -5.09 -10.13 -2.24
C ASN A 66 -5.34 -10.02 -3.75
N ASN A 67 -6.30 -9.22 -4.19
CA ASN A 67 -6.66 -9.10 -5.61
C ASN A 67 -6.02 -7.90 -6.30
N SER A 68 -5.64 -6.85 -5.55
CA SER A 68 -5.05 -5.65 -6.14
C SER A 68 -3.66 -5.35 -5.57
N PHE A 69 -3.54 -5.18 -4.25
CA PHE A 69 -2.28 -4.74 -3.63
C PHE A 69 -1.14 -5.77 -3.78
N VAL A 70 -1.35 -7.02 -3.38
CA VAL A 70 -0.33 -8.09 -3.47
C VAL A 70 0.13 -8.30 -4.92
N PRO A 71 -0.76 -8.43 -5.94
CA PRO A 71 -0.36 -8.51 -7.34
C PRO A 71 0.44 -7.28 -7.81
N ALA A 72 0.03 -6.07 -7.41
CA ALA A 72 0.74 -4.84 -7.77
C ALA A 72 2.17 -4.81 -7.19
N VAL A 73 2.35 -5.19 -5.92
CA VAL A 73 3.67 -5.29 -5.28
C VAL A 73 4.54 -6.31 -6.02
N ARG A 74 4.01 -7.50 -6.32
CA ARG A 74 4.73 -8.55 -7.07
C ARG A 74 5.17 -8.11 -8.45
N SER A 75 4.26 -7.47 -9.19
CA SER A 75 4.56 -6.91 -10.51
C SER A 75 5.68 -5.88 -10.44
N MET A 76 5.59 -4.96 -9.46
CA MET A 76 6.61 -3.94 -9.23
C MET A 76 7.98 -4.57 -8.86
N MET A 77 8.01 -5.58 -7.99
CA MET A 77 9.25 -6.27 -7.61
C MET A 77 9.90 -6.98 -8.79
N LYS A 78 9.10 -7.64 -9.62
CA LYS A 78 9.56 -8.29 -10.85
C LYS A 78 10.14 -7.27 -11.82
N ARG A 79 9.45 -6.15 -12.05
CA ARG A 79 9.90 -5.08 -12.94
C ARG A 79 11.23 -4.46 -12.49
N MET A 80 11.37 -4.22 -11.20
CA MET A 80 12.58 -3.62 -10.61
C MET A 80 13.71 -4.63 -10.36
N ASN A 81 13.51 -5.91 -10.69
CA ASN A 81 14.47 -7.00 -10.46
C ASN A 81 14.94 -7.11 -8.99
N VAL A 82 14.03 -6.92 -8.03
CA VAL A 82 14.30 -7.00 -6.58
C VAL A 82 13.28 -7.87 -5.83
N PRO A 83 13.05 -9.13 -6.25
CA PRO A 83 12.01 -9.99 -5.67
C PRO A 83 12.17 -10.23 -4.16
N HIS A 84 13.40 -10.24 -3.65
CA HIS A 84 13.72 -10.41 -2.23
C HIS A 84 13.24 -9.25 -1.32
N LYS A 85 12.60 -8.22 -1.88
CA LYS A 85 12.06 -7.07 -1.16
C LYS A 85 10.53 -7.03 -1.11
N GLU A 86 9.85 -8.02 -1.71
CA GLU A 86 8.39 -8.13 -1.71
C GLU A 86 7.82 -8.05 -0.29
N GLU A 87 8.36 -8.86 0.63
CA GLU A 87 7.85 -8.96 2.00
C GLU A 87 7.85 -7.62 2.74
N ALA A 88 8.90 -6.81 2.56
CA ALA A 88 9.00 -5.50 3.21
C ALA A 88 7.89 -4.54 2.77
N LEU A 89 7.52 -4.58 1.48
CA LEU A 89 6.45 -3.75 0.94
C LEU A 89 5.07 -4.30 1.26
N LEU A 90 4.90 -5.64 1.27
CA LEU A 90 3.66 -6.26 1.74
C LEU A 90 3.39 -5.88 3.19
N LYS A 91 4.40 -5.99 4.06
CA LYS A 91 4.31 -5.59 5.46
C LYS A 91 3.98 -4.11 5.61
N MET A 92 4.61 -3.23 4.82
CA MET A 92 4.26 -1.81 4.82
C MET A 92 2.78 -1.61 4.48
N GLY A 93 2.27 -2.26 3.44
CA GLY A 93 0.85 -2.15 3.07
C GLY A 93 -0.09 -2.62 4.19
N ASP A 94 0.22 -3.74 4.83
CA ASP A 94 -0.57 -4.29 5.93
C ASP A 94 -0.56 -3.40 7.18
N ASP A 95 0.60 -2.87 7.55
CA ASP A 95 0.74 -1.94 8.69
C ASP A 95 -0.01 -0.62 8.40
N VAL A 96 0.12 -0.09 7.18
CA VAL A 96 -0.60 1.11 6.72
C VAL A 96 -2.11 0.88 6.75
N ALA A 97 -2.58 -0.25 6.21
CA ALA A 97 -4.00 -0.60 6.22
C ALA A 97 -4.53 -0.71 7.65
N THR A 98 -3.79 -1.35 8.56
CA THR A 98 -4.15 -1.44 9.98
C THR A 98 -4.33 -0.05 10.60
N ILE A 99 -3.36 0.85 10.40
CA ILE A 99 -3.45 2.23 10.91
C ILE A 99 -4.67 2.96 10.32
N ILE A 100 -4.95 2.80 9.03
CA ILE A 100 -6.12 3.44 8.40
C ILE A 100 -7.42 2.88 8.97
N LYS A 101 -7.53 1.57 9.17
CA LYS A 101 -8.71 0.94 9.79
C LYS A 101 -8.96 1.53 11.17
N ASP A 102 -7.92 1.61 11.99
CA ASP A 102 -8.03 2.07 13.38
C ASP A 102 -8.31 3.58 13.49
N GLN A 103 -7.69 4.38 12.61
CA GLN A 103 -7.71 5.85 12.74
C GLN A 103 -8.79 6.51 11.88
N CYS A 104 -9.11 5.92 10.73
CA CYS A 104 -10.10 6.46 9.80
C CYS A 104 -11.40 5.68 9.82
N GLY A 105 -11.39 4.37 10.13
CA GLY A 105 -12.62 3.58 10.16
C GLY A 105 -13.71 4.10 11.11
N PRO A 106 -13.39 4.50 12.37
CA PRO A 106 -14.40 5.00 13.30
C PRO A 106 -15.21 6.21 12.79
N MET A 107 -14.62 7.03 11.91
CA MET A 107 -15.28 8.23 11.38
C MET A 107 -16.48 7.91 10.48
N LEU A 108 -16.53 6.70 9.93
CA LEU A 108 -17.61 6.28 9.05
C LEU A 108 -18.90 6.02 9.84
N GLY A 109 -18.82 5.74 11.15
CA GLY A 109 -20.00 5.49 11.99
C GLY A 109 -20.89 4.36 11.47
N GLY A 110 -20.30 3.32 10.87
CA GLY A 110 -21.01 2.21 10.25
C GLY A 110 -21.49 2.46 8.81
N ARG A 111 -21.24 3.64 8.23
CA ARG A 111 -21.54 3.94 6.82
C ARG A 111 -20.44 3.42 5.89
N HIS A 112 -20.78 3.26 4.61
CA HIS A 112 -19.78 2.99 3.58
C HIS A 112 -19.08 4.30 3.14
N ILE A 113 -17.86 4.17 2.62
CA ILE A 113 -16.99 5.30 2.22
C ILE A 113 -17.67 6.20 1.17
N CYS A 114 -18.46 5.61 0.27
CA CYS A 114 -19.20 6.33 -0.77
C CYS A 114 -20.60 6.81 -0.34
N SER A 115 -20.91 6.94 0.96
CA SER A 115 -22.27 7.27 1.42
C SER A 115 -22.75 8.63 0.95
N ASP A 116 -21.83 9.59 0.92
CA ASP A 116 -22.05 10.95 0.45
C ASP A 116 -20.69 11.61 0.14
N PRO A 117 -20.67 12.71 -0.63
CA PRO A 117 -19.43 13.37 -1.03
C PRO A 117 -18.58 13.87 0.15
N VAL A 118 -19.20 14.27 1.26
CA VAL A 118 -18.48 14.76 2.46
C VAL A 118 -17.76 13.61 3.14
N THR A 119 -18.45 12.49 3.35
CA THR A 119 -17.86 11.27 3.93
C THR A 119 -16.71 10.74 3.09
N LEU A 120 -16.86 10.72 1.76
CA LEU A 120 -15.78 10.31 0.85
C LEU A 120 -14.56 11.23 0.98
N ALA A 121 -14.78 12.55 0.99
CA ALA A 121 -13.70 13.54 1.13
C ALA A 121 -13.00 13.43 2.49
N ASP A 122 -13.75 13.32 3.58
CA ASP A 122 -13.23 13.23 4.93
C ASP A 122 -12.44 11.94 5.13
N PHE A 123 -12.97 10.80 4.68
CA PHE A 123 -12.25 9.53 4.70
C PHE A 123 -10.98 9.61 3.85
N GLY A 124 -11.06 10.18 2.64
CA GLY A 124 -9.91 10.38 1.76
C GLY A 124 -8.82 11.27 2.39
N ASN A 125 -9.19 12.31 3.13
CA ASN A 125 -8.26 13.18 3.85
C ASN A 125 -7.61 12.47 5.04
N CYS A 126 -8.40 11.70 5.81
CA CYS A 126 -7.87 10.86 6.88
C CYS A 126 -6.89 9.82 6.32
N PHE A 127 -7.28 9.11 5.27
CA PHE A 127 -6.44 8.13 4.56
C PHE A 127 -5.10 8.76 4.18
N LYS A 128 -5.11 9.89 3.47
CA LYS A 128 -3.87 10.57 3.03
C LYS A 128 -2.94 10.89 4.20
N ARG A 129 -3.48 11.45 5.29
CA ARG A 129 -2.72 11.83 6.48
C ARG A 129 -2.04 10.62 7.12
N TYR A 130 -2.80 9.55 7.35
CA TYR A 130 -2.31 8.39 8.07
C TYR A 130 -1.49 7.45 7.19
N PHE A 131 -1.80 7.35 5.90
CA PHE A 131 -0.95 6.69 4.91
C PHE A 131 0.46 7.27 4.93
N PHE A 132 0.59 8.61 4.85
CA PHE A 132 1.89 9.27 4.88
C PHE A 132 2.62 9.04 6.20
N LYS A 133 1.94 9.24 7.33
CA LYS A 133 2.51 9.03 8.67
C LYS A 133 2.97 7.59 8.88
N ALA A 134 2.20 6.61 8.42
CA ALA A 134 2.54 5.19 8.50
C ALA A 134 3.72 4.85 7.60
N SER A 135 3.71 5.32 6.35
CA SER A 135 4.77 5.05 5.37
C SER A 135 6.14 5.57 5.83
N ILE A 136 6.20 6.70 6.54
CA ILE A 136 7.45 7.22 7.11
C ILE A 136 8.16 6.20 8.00
N LYS A 137 7.40 5.39 8.76
CA LYS A 137 7.98 4.37 9.66
C LYS A 137 8.73 3.27 8.90
N HIS A 138 8.41 3.06 7.62
CA HIS A 138 9.03 2.04 6.78
C HIS A 138 10.22 2.57 5.99
N ILE A 139 10.47 3.88 5.99
CA ILE A 139 11.61 4.49 5.26
C ILE A 139 12.93 3.80 5.59
N PRO A 140 13.31 3.51 6.86
CA PRO A 140 14.60 2.86 7.14
C PRO A 140 14.77 1.49 6.48
N ILE A 141 13.68 0.73 6.34
CA ILE A 141 13.68 -0.62 5.74
C ILE A 141 13.67 -0.53 4.21
N LEU A 142 13.01 0.49 3.65
CA LEU A 142 12.87 0.69 2.21
C LEU A 142 14.01 1.52 1.61
N LEU A 143 14.70 2.34 2.39
CA LEU A 143 15.81 3.19 1.94
C LEU A 143 16.94 2.39 1.26
N PRO A 144 17.32 1.19 1.74
CA PRO A 144 18.29 0.35 1.04
C PRO A 144 17.83 -0.11 -0.37
N MET A 145 16.53 0.02 -0.68
CA MET A 145 15.97 -0.25 -2.01
C MET A 145 15.98 0.99 -2.92
N ALA A 146 16.27 2.17 -2.37
CA ALA A 146 16.21 3.45 -3.07
C ALA A 146 17.57 3.82 -3.69
N SER A 147 18.12 2.93 -4.51
CA SER A 147 19.24 3.30 -5.39
C SER A 147 18.74 4.30 -6.45
N ASP A 148 19.61 5.20 -6.93
CA ASP A 148 19.20 6.18 -7.96
C ASP A 148 18.66 5.50 -9.23
N ALA A 149 19.21 4.33 -9.59
CA ALA A 149 18.69 3.50 -10.69
C ALA A 149 17.29 2.96 -10.41
N ALA A 150 17.04 2.42 -9.21
CA ALA A 150 15.71 1.95 -8.82
C ALA A 150 14.70 3.11 -8.77
N CYS A 151 15.10 4.26 -8.23
CA CYS A 151 14.27 5.45 -8.20
C CYS A 151 13.97 6.01 -9.60
N LYS A 152 14.93 5.93 -10.54
CA LYS A 152 14.71 6.32 -11.93
C LYS A 152 13.66 5.44 -12.60
N GLU A 153 13.75 4.13 -12.44
CA GLU A 153 12.76 3.18 -12.98
C GLU A 153 11.38 3.42 -12.34
N GLN A 154 11.31 3.59 -11.01
CA GLN A 154 10.06 3.94 -10.33
C GLN A 154 9.47 5.24 -10.84
N TYR A 155 10.30 6.27 -11.03
CA TYR A 155 9.84 7.55 -11.55
C TYR A 155 9.28 7.40 -12.97
N GLN A 156 9.96 6.66 -13.84
CA GLN A 156 9.48 6.38 -15.20
C GLN A 156 8.14 5.63 -15.18
N TYR A 157 8.01 4.62 -14.32
CA TYR A 157 6.74 3.91 -14.14
C TYR A 157 5.61 4.84 -13.67
N LEU A 158 5.88 5.72 -12.70
CA LEU A 158 4.90 6.68 -12.18
C LEU A 158 4.53 7.79 -13.19
N GLN A 159 5.34 8.02 -14.22
CA GLN A 159 5.01 8.94 -15.31
C GLN A 159 4.20 8.25 -16.42
N GLY A 160 4.17 6.92 -16.46
CA GLY A 160 3.49 6.18 -17.52
C GLY A 160 1.97 6.21 -17.40
N ASP A 161 1.29 6.49 -18.50
CA ASP A 161 -0.17 6.51 -18.61
C ASP A 161 -0.78 5.12 -18.35
N GLU A 162 -0.05 4.04 -18.66
CA GLU A 162 -0.49 2.66 -18.39
C GLU A 162 -0.89 2.44 -16.93
N LEU A 163 -0.16 3.02 -15.97
CA LEU A 163 -0.48 2.86 -14.56
C LEU A 163 -1.76 3.62 -14.20
N TRP A 164 -1.83 4.89 -14.59
CA TRP A 164 -2.85 5.84 -14.14
C TRP A 164 -4.17 5.74 -14.91
N ASP A 165 -4.10 5.46 -16.20
CA ASP A 165 -5.26 5.51 -17.09
C ASP A 165 -5.80 4.11 -17.43
N VAL A 166 -4.99 3.06 -17.22
CA VAL A 166 -5.38 1.67 -17.51
C VAL A 166 -5.41 0.82 -16.25
N THR A 167 -4.25 0.64 -15.60
CA THR A 167 -4.08 -0.37 -14.54
C THR A 167 -4.89 -0.03 -13.29
N ILE A 168 -4.73 1.18 -12.74
CA ILE A 168 -5.48 1.60 -11.54
C ILE A 168 -6.99 1.62 -11.81
N PRO A 169 -7.49 2.24 -12.89
CA PRO A 169 -8.93 2.23 -13.20
C PRO A 169 -9.50 0.83 -13.42
N ASN A 170 -8.78 -0.07 -14.11
CA ASN A 170 -9.23 -1.46 -14.28
C ASN A 170 -9.37 -2.19 -12.94
N ASN A 171 -8.36 -2.09 -12.06
CA ASN A 171 -8.44 -2.69 -10.72
C ASN A 171 -9.65 -2.14 -9.92
N MET A 172 -9.91 -0.83 -10.02
CA MET A 172 -11.05 -0.20 -9.37
C MET A 172 -12.39 -0.70 -9.94
N ARG A 173 -12.48 -0.89 -11.26
CA ARG A 173 -13.67 -1.48 -11.91
C ARG A 173 -13.90 -2.93 -11.51
N GLU A 174 -12.84 -3.74 -11.46
CA GLU A 174 -12.92 -5.13 -11.03
C GLU A 174 -13.43 -5.22 -9.59
N TYR A 175 -12.88 -4.40 -8.69
CA TYR A 175 -13.39 -4.28 -7.33
C TYR A 175 -14.87 -3.87 -7.29
N ALA A 176 -15.24 -2.82 -8.01
CA ALA A 176 -16.61 -2.32 -8.04
C ALA A 176 -17.61 -3.38 -8.53
N SER A 177 -17.19 -4.28 -9.42
CA SER A 177 -18.04 -5.36 -9.94
C SER A 177 -18.43 -6.42 -8.88
N VAL A 178 -17.66 -6.54 -7.80
CA VAL A 178 -17.86 -7.56 -6.76
C VAL A 178 -18.12 -7.01 -5.36
N CYS A 179 -17.89 -5.71 -5.13
CA CYS A 179 -17.79 -5.16 -3.78
C CYS A 179 -19.06 -5.33 -2.93
N ASN A 180 -20.25 -5.21 -3.53
CA ASN A 180 -21.52 -5.36 -2.81
C ASN A 180 -21.80 -6.82 -2.40
N GLN A 181 -20.99 -7.78 -2.85
CA GLN A 181 -21.10 -9.19 -2.48
C GLN A 181 -20.11 -9.59 -1.37
N LEU A 182 -19.14 -8.74 -1.04
CA LEU A 182 -18.03 -9.12 -0.17
C LEU A 182 -18.48 -9.39 1.27
N GLU A 183 -19.38 -8.56 1.80
CA GLU A 183 -19.87 -8.71 3.18
C GLU A 183 -20.77 -9.95 3.35
N SER A 184 -21.56 -10.28 2.32
CA SER A 184 -22.39 -11.50 2.30
C SER A 184 -21.57 -12.80 2.28
N LYS A 185 -20.35 -12.76 1.71
CA LYS A 185 -19.45 -13.92 1.60
C LYS A 185 -18.55 -14.13 2.81
N SER A 186 -18.42 -13.13 3.70
CA SER A 186 -17.64 -13.25 4.94
C SER A 186 -18.38 -13.94 6.10
N MET A 187 -19.68 -14.20 5.97
CA MET A 187 -20.50 -14.82 7.02
C MET A 187 -20.31 -16.33 7.31
N PRO A 188 -19.67 -17.21 6.51
CA PRO A 188 -19.62 -18.62 6.91
C PRO A 188 -18.57 -18.92 7.99
N ARG A 189 -17.55 -18.07 8.20
CA ARG A 189 -16.43 -18.42 9.09
C ARG A 189 -16.77 -18.32 10.58
N GLN A 190 -17.67 -17.42 11.00
CA GLN A 190 -18.00 -17.29 12.43
C GLN A 190 -18.98 -18.36 12.90
N GLU A 191 -19.94 -18.78 12.06
CA GLU A 191 -20.83 -19.90 12.38
C GLU A 191 -20.10 -21.25 12.38
N GLU A 192 -19.12 -21.45 11.49
CA GLU A 192 -18.30 -22.67 11.49
C GLU A 192 -17.40 -22.77 12.74
N ILE A 193 -16.74 -21.67 13.14
CA ILE A 193 -15.91 -21.65 14.37
C ILE A 193 -16.76 -21.86 15.63
N GLN A 194 -18.00 -21.36 15.64
CA GLN A 194 -18.89 -21.53 16.78
C GLN A 194 -19.46 -22.95 16.85
N LYS A 195 -19.75 -23.59 15.71
CA LYS A 195 -20.12 -25.01 15.65
C LYS A 195 -18.97 -25.93 16.05
N GLU A 196 -17.74 -25.62 15.64
CA GLU A 196 -16.55 -26.41 15.99
C GLU A 196 -16.23 -26.34 17.49
N LYS A 197 -16.42 -25.18 18.13
CA LYS A 197 -16.31 -25.03 19.58
C LYS A 197 -17.39 -25.77 20.37
N VAL A 198 -18.63 -25.74 19.90
CA VAL A 198 -19.74 -26.46 20.55
C VAL A 198 -19.50 -27.97 20.47
N LEU A 199 -19.00 -28.47 19.34
CA LEU A 199 -18.65 -29.88 19.17
C LEU A 199 -17.50 -30.32 20.08
N GLU A 200 -16.47 -29.48 20.26
CA GLU A 200 -15.35 -29.77 21.20
C GLU A 200 -15.77 -29.75 22.68
N GLU A 201 -16.79 -28.96 23.06
CA GLU A 201 -17.30 -28.94 24.43
C GLU A 201 -18.24 -30.11 24.73
N GLU A 202 -19.06 -30.55 23.76
CA GLU A 202 -19.91 -31.74 23.90
C GLU A 202 -19.09 -33.03 24.03
N VAL A 203 -18.04 -33.21 23.22
CA VAL A 203 -17.16 -34.39 23.29
C VAL A 203 -16.42 -34.48 24.64
N LYS A 204 -16.08 -33.35 25.25
CA LYS A 204 -15.45 -33.33 26.59
C LYS A 204 -16.41 -33.66 27.73
N HIS A 205 -17.72 -33.54 27.52
CA HIS A 205 -18.73 -33.84 28.54
C HIS A 205 -19.19 -35.31 28.52
N GLU A 206 -18.99 -36.03 27.41
CA GLU A 206 -19.31 -37.46 27.31
C GLU A 206 -18.18 -38.38 27.81
N GLU A 207 -16.97 -37.86 28.03
CA GLU A 207 -15.81 -38.62 28.53
C GLU A 207 -15.63 -38.56 30.07
N LEU A 208 -16.63 -38.07 30.83
CA LEU A 208 -16.58 -37.95 32.30
C LEU A 208 -17.60 -38.84 33.03
#